data_AF-K8WBZ9-F1
#
_entry.id   AF-K8WBZ9-F1
#
_cell.length_a   1.000
_cell.length_b   1.000
_cell.length_c   1.000
_cell.angle_alpha   90.00
_cell.angle_beta   90.00
_cell.angle_gamma   90.00
#
_symmetry.space_group_name_H-M   'P 1'
#
loop_
_entity.id
_entity.type
_entity.pdbx_description
1 polymer ?
#
loop_
_entity_poly.entity_id
_entity_poly.type
_entity_poly.pdbx_seq_one_letter_code
_entity_poly.pdbx_strand_id
1 'polypeptide(L)'
;MASVFASSVQAMDYPLPDSNSRLIGENSIYTVPYDGRSLEAIASEYQIGLLAMLEANPGTDPYLPEAGKELIIPTQMLLPATPRTGMVINLAELRLYYYPANSQEVVVYPIGIGQLGRDTPEMVTSISQLIKDPTWTPTANIRKNYAKEGIILPAVVPAGPENPMGLYALRLSHGRGEYLIHGTNADFGIGMRVSSGCIRLRPDDIEALFKTVPKGTRVQIINQPIKYSKEADGSYYIEVHQPLSKNENDDPQTMPIPLSNDFKRFLENEGIDKTLVQNEIARRSGLPVRVNRDDNSTQKEYDETSSSDSVAQQGQYPELNPIEDFSIFQPQPVYEPAEEQ
;
A
#
# COMPACT_ATOMS: atom_id res chain seq x y z
N MET A 1 -29.02 4.39 -28.19
CA MET A 1 -27.93 3.40 -28.13
C MET A 1 -26.78 4.04 -27.38
N ALA A 2 -26.79 3.97 -26.05
CA ALA A 2 -25.68 4.45 -25.23
C ALA A 2 -24.68 3.28 -25.11
N SER A 3 -23.49 3.45 -25.70
CA SER A 3 -22.39 2.50 -25.51
C SER A 3 -21.90 2.62 -24.07
N VAL A 4 -22.10 1.57 -23.30
CA VAL A 4 -21.39 1.34 -22.04
C VAL A 4 -20.01 0.85 -22.42
N PHE A 5 -18.99 1.69 -22.23
CA PHE A 5 -17.61 1.22 -22.26
C PHE A 5 -17.39 0.40 -20.99
N ALA A 6 -17.32 -0.92 -21.15
CA ALA A 6 -16.81 -1.79 -20.10
C ALA A 6 -15.30 -1.52 -20.01
N SER A 7 -14.90 -0.74 -19.01
CA SER A 7 -13.50 -0.63 -18.61
C SER A 7 -13.09 -2.00 -18.07
N SER A 8 -12.24 -2.71 -18.82
CA SER A 8 -11.53 -3.86 -18.27
C SER A 8 -10.76 -3.40 -17.04
N VAL A 9 -10.89 -4.13 -15.93
CA VAL A 9 -10.05 -3.96 -14.74
C VAL A 9 -8.60 -4.20 -15.16
N GLN A 10 -7.91 -3.13 -15.51
CA GLN A 10 -6.48 -3.11 -15.73
C GLN A 10 -5.84 -2.71 -14.41
N ALA A 11 -4.64 -3.20 -14.16
CA ALA A 11 -3.80 -2.68 -13.09
C ALA A 11 -3.74 -1.14 -13.15
N MET A 12 -3.60 -0.48 -12.00
CA MET A 12 -3.45 0.97 -11.94
C MET A 12 -2.13 1.37 -12.62
N ASP A 13 -2.23 1.59 -13.92
CA ASP A 13 -1.17 2.05 -14.81
C ASP A 13 -1.12 3.57 -14.72
N TYR A 14 -0.02 4.11 -14.21
CA TYR A 14 0.18 5.55 -14.10
C TYR A 14 1.18 6.01 -15.15
N PRO A 15 0.90 7.12 -15.88
CA PRO A 15 1.92 7.74 -16.69
C PRO A 15 3.06 8.20 -15.77
N LEU A 16 4.30 7.95 -16.18
CA LEU A 16 5.46 8.46 -15.50
C LEU A 16 5.47 9.99 -15.60
N PRO A 17 5.67 10.69 -14.48
CA PRO A 17 5.85 12.13 -14.52
C PRO A 17 7.24 12.42 -15.09
N ASP A 18 7.50 13.70 -15.39
CA ASP A 18 8.83 14.17 -15.79
C ASP A 18 9.92 13.66 -14.83
N SER A 19 11.14 13.53 -15.32
CA SER A 19 12.26 12.93 -14.57
C SER A 19 12.60 13.63 -13.24
N ASN A 20 12.19 14.90 -13.10
CA ASN A 20 12.36 15.74 -11.91
C ASN A 20 11.12 15.79 -10.99
N SER A 21 9.99 15.22 -11.40
CA SER A 21 8.74 15.15 -10.63
C SER A 21 8.51 13.74 -10.10
N ARG A 22 7.75 13.57 -9.02
CA ARG A 22 7.47 12.23 -8.45
C ARG A 22 6.00 12.01 -8.15
N LEU A 23 5.18 13.06 -8.16
CA LEU A 23 3.75 12.96 -7.95
C LEU A 23 3.09 12.27 -9.16
N ILE A 24 2.27 11.26 -8.88
CA ILE A 24 1.46 10.54 -9.87
C ILE A 24 0.05 10.34 -9.34
N GLY A 25 -0.89 10.18 -10.26
CA GLY A 25 -2.28 9.88 -9.94
C GLY A 25 -3.04 11.05 -9.30
N GLU A 26 -4.31 10.80 -9.07
CA GLU A 26 -5.25 11.73 -8.43
C GLU A 26 -6.10 10.94 -7.45
N ASN A 27 -6.36 11.49 -6.27
CA ASN A 27 -7.29 10.89 -5.32
C ASN A 27 -8.72 11.08 -5.83
N SER A 28 -9.61 10.15 -5.49
CA SER A 28 -11.04 10.29 -5.75
C SER A 28 -11.85 10.15 -4.47
N ILE A 29 -13.09 10.61 -4.51
CA ILE A 29 -14.05 10.44 -3.41
C ILE A 29 -15.03 9.33 -3.77
N TYR A 30 -15.24 8.43 -2.83
CA TYR A 30 -16.19 7.33 -2.92
C TYR A 30 -17.23 7.47 -1.82
N THR A 31 -18.51 7.51 -2.18
CA THR A 31 -19.61 7.49 -1.21
C THR A 31 -20.02 6.06 -0.92
N VAL A 32 -19.92 5.64 0.34
CA VAL A 32 -20.24 4.25 0.74
C VAL A 32 -21.71 3.93 0.45
N PRO A 33 -22.01 2.90 -0.37
CA PRO A 33 -23.37 2.50 -0.66
C PRO A 33 -24.01 1.76 0.52
N TYR A 34 -25.34 1.69 0.53
CA TYR A 34 -26.09 0.89 1.50
C TYR A 34 -26.18 -0.59 1.07
N ASP A 35 -25.03 -1.26 0.97
CA ASP A 35 -24.95 -2.67 0.52
C ASP A 35 -24.18 -3.60 1.46
N GLY A 36 -23.62 -3.05 2.55
CA GLY A 36 -22.96 -3.82 3.60
C GLY A 36 -21.60 -4.42 3.24
N ARG A 37 -20.96 -3.97 2.14
CA ARG A 37 -19.61 -4.42 1.78
C ARG A 37 -18.56 -3.92 2.78
N SER A 38 -17.51 -4.70 2.99
CA SER A 38 -16.38 -4.33 3.85
C SER A 38 -15.48 -3.28 3.20
N LEU A 39 -14.59 -2.67 3.99
CA LEU A 39 -13.59 -1.73 3.48
C LEU A 39 -12.60 -2.42 2.54
N GLU A 40 -12.24 -3.68 2.80
CA GLU A 40 -11.37 -4.47 1.90
C GLU A 40 -12.04 -4.72 0.54
N ALA A 41 -13.36 -4.97 0.51
CA ALA A 41 -14.08 -5.13 -0.75
C ALA A 41 -14.03 -3.85 -1.60
N ILE A 42 -14.18 -2.69 -0.97
CA ILE A 42 -14.01 -1.38 -1.62
C ILE A 42 -12.54 -1.20 -2.06
N ALA A 43 -11.58 -1.45 -1.18
CA ALA A 43 -10.15 -1.29 -1.46
C ALA A 43 -9.71 -2.13 -2.66
N SER A 44 -10.18 -3.38 -2.75
CA SER A 44 -9.88 -4.32 -3.83
C SER A 44 -10.37 -3.81 -5.20
N GLU A 45 -11.56 -3.21 -5.26
CA GLU A 45 -12.14 -2.63 -6.49
C GLU A 45 -11.23 -1.53 -7.08
N TYR A 46 -10.56 -0.76 -6.22
CA TYR A 46 -9.64 0.31 -6.60
C TYR A 46 -8.15 -0.10 -6.56
N GLN A 47 -7.86 -1.39 -6.35
CA GLN A 47 -6.51 -1.91 -6.20
C GLN A 47 -5.68 -1.17 -5.13
N ILE A 48 -6.33 -0.82 -4.02
CA ILE A 48 -5.70 -0.25 -2.83
C ILE A 48 -5.55 -1.34 -1.77
N GLY A 49 -4.54 -1.23 -0.93
CA GLY A 49 -4.36 -2.10 0.23
C GLY A 49 -5.20 -1.62 1.43
N LEU A 50 -5.68 -2.53 2.27
CA LEU A 50 -6.56 -2.20 3.40
C LEU A 50 -5.98 -1.10 4.32
N LEU A 51 -4.70 -1.22 4.72
CA LEU A 51 -4.10 -0.23 5.62
C LEU A 51 -3.97 1.16 4.97
N ALA A 52 -3.72 1.24 3.65
CA ALA A 52 -3.70 2.52 2.95
C ALA A 52 -5.08 3.19 2.93
N MET A 53 -6.16 2.41 2.81
CA MET A 53 -7.52 2.94 2.96
C MET A 53 -7.79 3.47 4.38
N LEU A 54 -7.30 2.78 5.41
CA LEU A 54 -7.47 3.19 6.80
C LEU A 54 -6.65 4.43 7.15
N GLU A 55 -5.41 4.54 6.66
CA GLU A 55 -4.56 5.73 6.81
C GLU A 55 -5.24 6.98 6.20
N ALA A 56 -5.82 6.82 5.01
CA ALA A 56 -6.49 7.92 4.32
C ALA A 56 -7.85 8.29 4.96
N ASN A 57 -8.51 7.36 5.65
CA ASN A 57 -9.88 7.48 6.15
C ASN A 57 -9.98 7.12 7.64
N PRO A 58 -9.45 7.97 8.55
CA PRO A 58 -9.42 7.68 9.98
C PRO A 58 -10.82 7.42 10.56
N GLY A 59 -10.88 6.48 11.51
CA GLY A 59 -12.13 6.08 12.19
C GLY A 59 -13.13 5.33 11.30
N THR A 60 -12.71 4.83 10.13
CA THR A 60 -13.57 3.98 9.30
C THR A 60 -13.56 2.55 9.82
N ASP A 61 -14.74 1.98 10.06
CA ASP A 61 -14.88 0.56 10.41
C ASP A 61 -14.44 -0.31 9.21
N PRO A 62 -13.41 -1.17 9.36
CA PRO A 62 -12.94 -2.02 8.26
C PRO A 62 -13.94 -3.12 7.87
N TYR A 63 -14.82 -3.54 8.79
CA TYR A 63 -15.80 -4.59 8.55
C TYR A 63 -17.06 -4.05 7.89
N LEU A 64 -17.55 -2.90 8.36
CA LEU A 64 -18.78 -2.29 7.87
C LEU A 64 -18.68 -0.76 7.84
N PRO A 65 -18.06 -0.17 6.80
CA PRO A 65 -18.05 1.28 6.61
C PRO A 65 -19.47 1.85 6.63
N GLU A 66 -19.64 3.00 7.28
CA GLU A 66 -20.94 3.66 7.40
C GLU A 66 -21.47 4.11 6.02
N ALA A 67 -22.68 3.66 5.66
CA ALA A 67 -23.32 4.05 4.42
C ALA A 67 -23.55 5.57 4.36
N GLY A 68 -23.26 6.18 3.20
CA GLY A 68 -23.30 7.62 2.99
C GLY A 68 -22.03 8.36 3.41
N LYS A 69 -21.11 7.72 4.14
CA LYS A 69 -19.79 8.29 4.44
C LYS A 69 -19.00 8.46 3.15
N GLU A 70 -18.31 9.60 3.02
CA GLU A 70 -17.32 9.81 1.96
C GLU A 70 -15.97 9.24 2.38
N LEU A 71 -15.38 8.44 1.50
CA LEU A 71 -14.04 7.90 1.64
C LEU A 71 -13.13 8.49 0.56
N ILE A 72 -11.92 8.86 0.93
CA ILE A 72 -10.83 9.15 0.00
C ILE A 72 -10.29 7.81 -0.51
N ILE A 73 -10.26 7.64 -1.83
CA ILE A 73 -9.52 6.58 -2.51
C ILE A 73 -8.10 7.11 -2.79
N PRO A 74 -7.05 6.60 -2.09
CA PRO A 74 -5.71 7.16 -2.11
C PRO A 74 -4.90 6.71 -3.33
N THR A 75 -5.35 7.09 -4.53
CA THR A 75 -4.71 6.76 -5.82
C THR A 75 -3.65 7.77 -6.26
N GLN A 76 -3.51 8.90 -5.56
CA GLN A 76 -2.38 9.83 -5.73
C GLN A 76 -1.23 9.45 -4.80
N MET A 77 0.00 9.45 -5.31
CA MET A 77 1.19 9.10 -4.52
C MET A 77 2.48 9.72 -5.10
N LEU A 78 3.51 9.78 -4.28
CA LEU A 78 4.89 10.04 -4.67
C LEU A 78 5.58 8.71 -5.01
N LEU A 79 6.18 8.61 -6.19
CA LEU A 79 7.08 7.48 -6.52
C LEU A 79 8.24 7.42 -5.53
N PRO A 80 8.77 6.26 -5.11
CA PRO A 80 9.95 6.18 -4.24
C PRO A 80 11.20 6.81 -4.85
N ALA A 81 12.13 7.30 -4.01
CA ALA A 81 13.37 7.95 -4.44
C ALA A 81 14.42 6.93 -4.90
N THR A 82 14.08 6.18 -5.95
CA THR A 82 14.84 5.03 -6.44
C THR A 82 14.91 5.06 -7.97
N PRO A 83 15.83 4.31 -8.59
CA PRO A 83 15.81 4.13 -10.03
C PRO A 83 14.46 3.57 -10.51
N ARG A 84 13.83 4.23 -11.49
CA ARG A 84 12.57 3.81 -12.13
C ARG A 84 12.80 2.64 -13.10
N THR A 85 13.27 1.50 -12.59
CA THR A 85 13.60 0.33 -13.40
C THR A 85 13.30 -0.97 -12.65
N GLY A 86 12.68 -1.92 -13.34
CA GLY A 86 12.30 -3.21 -12.76
C GLY A 86 11.25 -3.02 -11.68
N MET A 87 11.43 -3.63 -10.52
CA MET A 87 10.51 -3.54 -9.40
C MET A 87 11.12 -2.80 -8.22
N VAL A 88 10.32 -1.94 -7.60
CA VAL A 88 10.60 -1.33 -6.30
C VAL A 88 9.48 -1.70 -5.36
N ILE A 89 9.81 -2.34 -4.23
CA ILE A 89 8.85 -2.71 -3.20
C ILE A 89 9.13 -1.84 -2.00
N ASN A 90 8.18 -1.00 -1.61
CA ASN A 90 8.28 -0.22 -0.38
C ASN A 90 7.42 -0.85 0.71
N LEU A 91 8.09 -1.43 1.70
CA LEU A 91 7.43 -2.18 2.76
C LEU A 91 6.58 -1.29 3.67
N ALA A 92 6.97 -0.03 3.88
CA ALA A 92 6.26 0.89 4.77
C ALA A 92 4.86 1.26 4.27
N GLU A 93 4.66 1.27 2.95
CA GLU A 93 3.38 1.64 2.33
C GLU A 93 2.69 0.45 1.66
N LEU A 94 3.28 -0.75 1.77
CA LEU A 94 2.73 -2.00 1.22
C LEU A 94 2.40 -1.90 -0.27
N ARG A 95 3.31 -1.32 -1.05
CA ARG A 95 3.20 -1.19 -2.51
C ARG A 95 4.40 -1.78 -3.25
N LEU A 96 4.11 -2.38 -4.41
CA LEU A 96 5.08 -2.76 -5.44
C LEU A 96 4.88 -1.84 -6.64
N TYR A 97 5.96 -1.15 -7.03
CA TYR A 97 6.05 -0.34 -8.24
C TYR A 97 6.79 -1.16 -9.30
N TYR A 98 6.13 -1.46 -10.41
CA TYR A 98 6.75 -2.10 -11.56
C TYR A 98 6.93 -1.08 -12.68
N TYR A 99 8.18 -0.96 -13.17
CA TYR A 99 8.57 -0.11 -14.28
C TYR A 99 8.92 -1.01 -15.48
N PRO A 100 7.97 -1.27 -16.40
CA PRO A 100 8.24 -2.10 -17.57
C PRO A 100 9.34 -1.48 -18.45
N ALA A 101 10.18 -2.34 -19.02
CA ALA A 101 11.24 -1.87 -19.92
C ALA A 101 10.63 -1.19 -21.16
N ASN A 102 11.16 -0.02 -21.52
CA ASN A 102 10.69 0.79 -22.66
C ASN A 102 9.23 1.29 -22.53
N SER A 103 8.69 1.37 -21.30
CA SER A 103 7.41 2.02 -21.04
C SER A 103 7.62 3.43 -20.45
N GLN A 104 6.66 4.31 -20.68
CA GLN A 104 6.51 5.58 -19.96
C GLN A 104 5.47 5.49 -18.84
N GLU A 105 5.23 4.28 -18.34
CA GLU A 105 4.25 4.02 -17.28
C GLU A 105 4.91 3.29 -16.11
N VAL A 106 4.27 3.41 -14.96
CA VAL A 106 4.54 2.62 -13.75
C VAL A 106 3.24 1.96 -13.32
N VAL A 107 3.33 0.66 -13.06
CA VAL A 107 2.21 -0.12 -12.54
C VAL A 107 2.38 -0.26 -11.04
N VAL A 108 1.35 0.07 -10.28
CA VAL A 108 1.40 -0.01 -8.80
C VAL A 108 0.45 -1.09 -8.31
N TYR A 109 0.99 -2.02 -7.52
CA TYR A 109 0.24 -3.11 -6.91
C TYR A 109 0.27 -2.98 -5.39
N PRO A 110 -0.88 -3.11 -4.71
CA PRO A 110 -0.90 -3.29 -3.27
C PRO A 110 -0.40 -4.69 -2.94
N ILE A 111 0.34 -4.82 -1.84
CA ILE A 111 0.95 -6.09 -1.45
C ILE A 111 0.66 -6.45 0.01
N GLY A 112 0.63 -7.74 0.30
CA GLY A 112 0.78 -8.26 1.66
C GLY A 112 2.23 -8.67 1.91
N ILE A 113 2.74 -8.44 3.11
CA ILE A 113 4.13 -8.79 3.48
C ILE A 113 4.21 -9.67 4.72
N GLY A 114 5.44 -10.02 5.11
CA GLY A 114 5.74 -10.80 6.30
C GLY A 114 5.13 -10.21 7.58
N GLN A 115 4.50 -11.08 8.37
CA GLN A 115 4.13 -10.79 9.75
C GLN A 115 5.37 -10.53 10.59
N LEU A 116 5.16 -9.93 11.75
CA LEU A 116 6.22 -9.67 12.71
C LEU A 116 7.02 -10.95 13.05
N GLY A 117 8.35 -10.83 13.08
CA GLY A 117 9.25 -11.97 13.32
C GLY A 117 9.45 -12.87 12.10
N ARG A 118 8.83 -12.54 10.96
CA ARG A 118 9.03 -13.15 9.64
C ARG A 118 9.13 -12.06 8.58
N ASP A 119 9.90 -11.02 8.88
CA ASP A 119 9.93 -9.82 8.07
C ASP A 119 10.50 -10.08 6.67
N THR A 120 9.98 -9.34 5.70
CA THR A 120 10.55 -9.28 4.36
C THR A 120 11.80 -8.39 4.41
N PRO A 121 13.01 -8.90 4.08
CA PRO A 121 14.23 -8.12 4.23
C PRO A 121 14.38 -7.03 3.15
N GLU A 122 14.96 -5.89 3.53
CA GLU A 122 15.44 -4.88 2.57
C GLU A 122 16.63 -5.44 1.78
N MET A 123 16.58 -5.34 0.45
CA MET A 123 17.62 -5.89 -0.42
C MET A 123 17.52 -5.38 -1.86
N VAL A 124 18.57 -5.62 -2.65
CA VAL A 124 18.53 -5.55 -4.12
C VAL A 124 18.79 -6.96 -4.66
N THR A 125 17.90 -7.45 -5.53
CA THR A 125 17.96 -8.79 -6.12
C THR A 125 17.36 -8.76 -7.53
N SER A 126 17.00 -9.92 -8.09
CA SER A 126 16.30 -10.07 -9.36
C SER A 126 15.33 -11.25 -9.35
N ILE A 127 14.45 -11.32 -10.34
CA ILE A 127 13.58 -12.47 -10.56
C ILE A 127 14.40 -13.64 -11.14
N SER A 128 14.52 -14.73 -10.39
CA SER A 128 15.27 -15.93 -10.80
C SER A 128 14.41 -16.93 -11.57
N GLN A 129 13.11 -16.98 -11.29
CA GLN A 129 12.18 -17.94 -11.88
C GLN A 129 10.75 -17.39 -11.92
N LEU A 130 10.04 -17.69 -13.00
CA LEU A 130 8.59 -17.54 -13.13
C LEU A 130 7.97 -18.93 -12.99
N ILE A 131 7.06 -19.13 -12.05
CA ILE A 131 6.40 -20.40 -11.74
C ILE A 131 4.89 -20.24 -11.93
N LYS A 132 4.34 -20.91 -12.95
CA LYS A 132 2.90 -21.11 -13.08
C LYS A 132 2.50 -22.34 -12.27
N ASP A 133 1.34 -22.29 -11.64
CA ASP A 133 0.76 -23.37 -10.84
C ASP A 133 1.76 -23.89 -9.77
N PRO A 134 2.23 -23.02 -8.85
CA PRO A 134 3.27 -23.40 -7.89
C PRO A 134 2.74 -24.45 -6.91
N THR A 135 3.58 -25.43 -6.56
CA THR A 135 3.37 -26.23 -5.34
C THR A 135 3.90 -25.49 -4.12
N TRP A 136 3.25 -25.64 -2.97
CA TRP A 136 3.74 -25.08 -1.72
C TRP A 136 4.34 -26.16 -0.82
N THR A 137 5.55 -25.94 -0.33
CA THR A 137 6.20 -26.79 0.67
C THR A 137 6.34 -26.00 1.96
N PRO A 138 5.49 -26.25 2.98
CA PRO A 138 5.59 -25.56 4.26
C PRO A 138 6.98 -25.71 4.87
N THR A 139 7.50 -24.67 5.53
CA THR A 139 8.77 -24.79 6.26
C THR A 139 8.59 -25.60 7.54
N ALA A 140 9.68 -26.10 8.12
CA ALA A 140 9.63 -26.82 9.39
C ALA A 140 8.98 -25.97 10.52
N ASN A 141 9.25 -24.67 10.55
CA ASN A 141 8.65 -23.75 11.52
C ASN A 141 7.15 -23.54 11.28
N ILE A 142 6.71 -23.47 10.01
CA ILE A 142 5.28 -23.39 9.69
C ILE A 142 4.57 -24.66 10.18
N ARG A 143 5.08 -25.85 9.83
CA ARG A 143 4.53 -27.13 10.31
C ARG A 143 4.45 -27.19 11.83
N LYS A 144 5.52 -26.77 12.52
CA LYS A 144 5.56 -26.76 13.99
C LYS A 144 4.50 -25.83 14.60
N ASN A 145 4.23 -24.68 13.99
CA ASN A 145 3.21 -23.76 14.49
C ASN A 145 1.81 -24.33 14.29
N TYR A 146 1.48 -24.81 13.08
CA TYR A 146 0.17 -25.42 12.80
C TYR A 146 -0.09 -26.66 13.67
N ALA A 147 0.94 -27.47 13.94
CA ALA A 147 0.83 -28.62 14.83
C ALA A 147 0.45 -28.24 16.28
N LYS A 148 0.79 -27.03 16.76
CA LYS A 148 0.35 -26.56 18.09
C LYS A 148 -1.15 -26.28 18.14
N GLU A 149 -1.75 -26.00 17.00
CA GLU A 149 -3.19 -25.76 16.83
C GLU A 149 -3.95 -27.05 16.46
N GLY A 150 -3.25 -28.19 16.47
CA GLY A 150 -3.82 -29.50 16.10
C GLY A 150 -3.93 -29.74 14.60
N ILE A 151 -3.36 -28.85 13.76
CA ILE A 151 -3.43 -28.96 12.29
C ILE A 151 -2.15 -29.63 11.76
N ILE A 152 -2.31 -30.74 11.05
CA ILE A 152 -1.21 -31.45 10.38
C ILE A 152 -1.17 -31.02 8.91
N LEU A 153 -0.16 -30.23 8.54
CA LEU A 153 0.03 -29.82 7.15
C LEU A 153 0.68 -30.94 6.32
N PRO A 154 0.27 -31.13 5.05
CA PRO A 154 0.94 -32.07 4.15
C PRO A 154 2.39 -31.64 3.89
N ALA A 155 3.22 -32.60 3.46
CA ALA A 155 4.61 -32.32 3.10
C ALA A 155 4.70 -31.32 1.94
N VAL A 156 3.81 -31.47 0.97
CA VAL A 156 3.64 -30.61 -0.20
C VAL A 156 2.15 -30.40 -0.41
N VAL A 157 1.72 -29.14 -0.53
CA VAL A 157 0.41 -28.76 -1.03
C VAL A 157 0.52 -28.64 -2.56
N PRO A 158 -0.28 -29.40 -3.33
CA PRO A 158 -0.24 -29.36 -4.79
C PRO A 158 -0.72 -28.00 -5.32
N ALA A 159 -0.51 -27.75 -6.61
CA ALA A 159 -1.13 -26.60 -7.26
C ALA A 159 -2.66 -26.76 -7.28
N GLY A 160 -3.38 -25.64 -7.21
CA GLY A 160 -4.84 -25.61 -7.24
C GLY A 160 -5.42 -24.45 -6.42
N PRO A 161 -6.76 -24.34 -6.36
CA PRO A 161 -7.46 -23.28 -5.64
C PRO A 161 -7.09 -23.20 -4.15
N GLU A 162 -6.81 -24.35 -3.53
CA GLU A 162 -6.47 -24.44 -2.10
C GLU A 162 -5.00 -24.10 -1.80
N ASN A 163 -4.18 -23.82 -2.82
CA ASN A 163 -2.78 -23.51 -2.61
C ASN A 163 -2.63 -22.05 -2.12
N PRO A 164 -2.01 -21.82 -0.95
CA PRO A 164 -1.88 -20.48 -0.38
C PRO A 164 -0.94 -19.57 -1.18
N MET A 165 -0.20 -20.11 -2.15
CA MET A 165 0.63 -19.34 -3.08
C MET A 165 -0.14 -18.83 -4.31
N GLY A 166 -1.41 -19.19 -4.47
CA GLY A 166 -2.21 -18.90 -5.65
C GLY A 166 -1.69 -19.59 -6.91
N LEU A 167 -2.04 -19.06 -8.08
CA LEU A 167 -1.76 -19.68 -9.39
C LEU A 167 -0.41 -19.26 -10.01
N TYR A 168 0.23 -18.22 -9.46
CA TYR A 168 1.45 -17.65 -10.03
C TYR A 168 2.43 -17.25 -8.93
N ALA A 169 3.72 -17.48 -9.18
CA ALA A 169 4.80 -17.03 -8.30
C ALA A 169 6.05 -16.61 -9.09
N LEU A 170 6.73 -15.58 -8.57
CA LEU A 170 8.01 -15.06 -9.02
C LEU A 170 9.03 -15.31 -7.92
N ARG A 171 10.05 -16.12 -8.19
CA ARG A 171 11.11 -16.41 -7.22
C ARG A 171 12.16 -15.33 -7.25
N LEU A 172 12.59 -14.85 -6.08
CA LEU A 172 13.68 -13.90 -5.95
C LEU A 172 15.03 -14.62 -5.97
N SER A 173 16.05 -13.98 -6.55
CA SER A 173 17.44 -14.43 -6.58
C SER A 173 18.17 -14.06 -5.28
N HIS A 174 17.62 -14.46 -4.14
CA HIS A 174 18.18 -14.18 -2.82
C HIS A 174 18.18 -15.44 -1.95
N GLY A 175 19.20 -15.58 -1.10
CA GLY A 175 19.39 -16.76 -0.27
C GLY A 175 19.45 -18.04 -1.10
N ARG A 176 18.64 -19.04 -0.73
CA ARG A 176 18.41 -20.29 -1.48
C ARG A 176 17.12 -20.25 -2.30
N GLY A 177 16.58 -19.06 -2.53
CA GLY A 177 15.33 -18.84 -3.28
C GLY A 177 14.07 -18.98 -2.43
N GLU A 178 14.16 -18.81 -1.11
CA GLU A 178 13.03 -18.90 -0.18
C GLU A 178 12.03 -17.74 -0.26
N TYR A 179 12.41 -16.61 -0.86
CA TYR A 179 11.54 -15.44 -1.01
C TYR A 179 10.86 -15.44 -2.37
N LEU A 180 9.53 -15.26 -2.36
CA LEU A 180 8.71 -15.18 -3.55
C LEU A 180 7.78 -13.97 -3.50
N ILE A 181 7.45 -13.47 -4.69
CA ILE A 181 6.28 -12.64 -4.95
C ILE A 181 5.22 -13.58 -5.54
N HIS A 182 4.08 -13.75 -4.91
CA HIS A 182 3.11 -14.76 -5.32
C HIS A 182 1.66 -14.31 -5.09
N GLY A 183 0.72 -15.08 -5.62
CA GLY A 183 -0.71 -14.84 -5.42
C GLY A 183 -1.20 -15.23 -4.04
N THR A 184 -2.51 -15.28 -3.86
CA THR A 184 -3.13 -15.81 -2.66
C THR A 184 -4.45 -16.45 -3.03
N ASN A 185 -4.88 -17.45 -2.28
CA ASN A 185 -6.24 -17.97 -2.31
C ASN A 185 -7.17 -17.34 -1.26
N ALA A 186 -6.61 -16.55 -0.33
CA ALA A 186 -7.38 -15.75 0.61
C ALA A 186 -7.93 -14.48 -0.06
N ASP A 187 -9.14 -14.10 0.35
CA ASP A 187 -9.86 -12.88 -0.02
C ASP A 187 -9.45 -11.64 0.81
N PHE A 188 -8.58 -11.83 1.81
CA PHE A 188 -8.02 -10.77 2.65
C PHE A 188 -6.49 -10.85 2.77
N GLY A 189 -5.88 -9.80 3.32
CA GLY A 189 -4.47 -9.77 3.71
C GLY A 189 -3.55 -8.98 2.77
N ILE A 190 -4.08 -8.43 1.68
CA ILE A 190 -3.37 -7.47 0.84
C ILE A 190 -3.47 -6.08 1.47
N GLY A 191 -2.35 -5.35 1.51
CA GLY A 191 -2.23 -4.16 2.34
C GLY A 191 -2.16 -4.48 3.83
N MET A 192 -1.68 -5.67 4.20
CA MET A 192 -1.46 -6.10 5.59
C MET A 192 -0.16 -6.89 5.78
N ARG A 193 0.23 -7.09 7.04
CA ARG A 193 1.34 -7.97 7.45
C ARG A 193 0.81 -9.35 7.87
N VAL A 194 0.71 -10.28 6.93
CA VAL A 194 0.02 -11.57 7.12
C VAL A 194 0.82 -12.77 6.63
N SER A 195 1.96 -12.57 5.95
CA SER A 195 2.69 -13.65 5.32
C SER A 195 3.79 -14.20 6.23
N SER A 196 4.40 -15.32 5.83
CA SER A 196 5.61 -15.85 6.48
C SER A 196 6.92 -15.31 5.88
N GLY A 197 6.91 -14.11 5.31
CA GLY A 197 8.07 -13.39 4.77
C GLY A 197 8.08 -13.17 3.27
N CYS A 198 7.22 -13.88 2.53
CA CYS A 198 6.99 -13.64 1.10
C CYS A 198 6.09 -12.42 0.85
N ILE A 199 6.06 -11.96 -0.40
CA ILE A 199 5.21 -10.85 -0.85
C ILE A 199 3.98 -11.44 -1.55
N ARG A 200 2.78 -11.06 -1.08
CA ARG A 200 1.50 -11.54 -1.61
C ARG A 200 0.85 -10.44 -2.46
N LEU A 201 0.27 -10.82 -3.59
CA LEU A 201 -0.59 -9.98 -4.45
C LEU A 201 -1.95 -10.64 -4.60
N ARG A 202 -2.99 -9.88 -4.95
CA ARG A 202 -4.30 -10.45 -5.33
C ARG A 202 -4.16 -11.35 -6.57
N PRO A 203 -5.09 -12.29 -6.81
CA PRO A 203 -5.02 -13.21 -7.95
C PRO A 203 -4.81 -12.51 -9.30
N ASP A 204 -5.60 -11.48 -9.59
CA ASP A 204 -5.54 -10.77 -10.87
C ASP A 204 -4.23 -9.94 -10.98
N ASP A 205 -3.81 -9.34 -9.88
CA ASP A 205 -2.56 -8.56 -9.79
C ASP A 205 -1.32 -9.44 -10.07
N ILE A 206 -1.22 -10.61 -9.43
CA ILE A 206 -0.09 -11.52 -9.66
C ILE A 206 -0.11 -12.09 -11.08
N GLU A 207 -1.30 -12.34 -11.65
CA GLU A 207 -1.41 -12.84 -13.01
C GLU A 207 -0.94 -11.78 -14.02
N ALA A 208 -1.37 -10.53 -13.85
CA ALA A 208 -0.94 -9.41 -14.69
C ALA A 208 0.58 -9.20 -14.59
N LEU A 209 1.13 -9.22 -13.38
CA LEU A 209 2.57 -9.09 -13.14
C LEU A 209 3.35 -10.27 -13.76
N PHE A 210 2.87 -11.50 -13.59
CA PHE A 210 3.50 -12.70 -14.14
C PHE A 210 3.60 -12.68 -15.67
N LYS A 211 2.56 -12.20 -16.34
CA LYS A 211 2.51 -12.13 -17.82
C LYS A 211 3.45 -11.09 -18.41
N THR A 212 3.82 -10.06 -17.65
CA THR A 212 4.57 -8.90 -18.14
C THR A 212 6.04 -8.90 -17.73
N VAL A 213 6.37 -9.52 -16.59
CA VAL A 213 7.72 -9.47 -16.01
C VAL A 213 8.67 -10.48 -16.65
N PRO A 214 9.79 -10.01 -17.25
CA PRO A 214 10.82 -10.93 -17.71
C PRO A 214 11.65 -11.51 -16.56
N LYS A 215 12.13 -12.73 -16.73
CA LYS A 215 13.18 -13.30 -15.86
C LYS A 215 14.41 -12.38 -15.86
N GLY A 216 15.04 -12.21 -14.70
CA GLY A 216 16.18 -11.32 -14.51
C GLY A 216 15.78 -9.87 -14.18
N THR A 217 14.49 -9.54 -14.17
CA THR A 217 14.00 -8.21 -13.74
C THR A 217 14.57 -7.86 -12.37
N ARG A 218 15.21 -6.69 -12.26
CA ARG A 218 15.74 -6.17 -11.00
C ARG A 218 14.61 -5.94 -10.00
N VAL A 219 14.84 -6.29 -8.74
CA VAL A 219 13.92 -6.01 -7.62
C VAL A 219 14.71 -5.28 -6.54
N GLN A 220 14.15 -4.19 -6.04
CA GLN A 220 14.70 -3.46 -4.89
C GLN A 220 13.62 -3.34 -3.81
N ILE A 221 13.90 -3.86 -2.63
CA ILE A 221 13.03 -3.81 -1.46
C ILE A 221 13.59 -2.75 -0.52
N ILE A 222 12.76 -1.76 -0.18
CA ILE A 222 13.09 -0.62 0.69
C ILE A 222 12.05 -0.49 1.80
N ASN A 223 12.39 0.25 2.85
CA ASN A 223 11.47 0.62 3.91
C ASN A 223 11.47 2.15 4.12
N GLN A 224 10.63 2.87 3.39
CA GLN A 224 10.55 4.34 3.40
C GLN A 224 9.14 4.81 3.79
N PRO A 225 8.87 5.05 5.10
CA PRO A 225 7.59 5.57 5.56
C PRO A 225 7.38 7.06 5.21
N ILE A 226 8.46 7.80 4.92
CA ILE A 226 8.37 9.19 4.47
C ILE A 226 8.95 9.27 3.06
N LYS A 227 8.11 9.70 2.11
CA LYS A 227 8.52 10.13 0.78
C LYS A 227 8.33 11.64 0.68
N TYR A 228 9.15 12.29 -0.14
CA TYR A 228 9.10 13.73 -0.34
C TYR A 228 9.67 14.08 -1.71
N SER A 229 9.23 15.19 -2.27
CA SER A 229 9.68 15.66 -3.57
C SER A 229 9.52 17.17 -3.73
N LYS A 230 10.33 17.73 -4.61
CA LYS A 230 10.12 19.04 -5.20
C LYS A 230 9.68 18.79 -6.63
N GLU A 231 8.50 19.25 -7.00
CA GLU A 231 7.95 19.04 -8.34
C GLU A 231 8.41 20.13 -9.31
N ALA A 232 8.20 19.89 -10.61
CA ALA A 232 8.64 20.79 -11.68
C ALA A 232 8.04 22.21 -11.58
N ASP A 233 6.84 22.35 -11.01
CA ASP A 233 6.15 23.62 -10.77
C ASP A 233 6.65 24.38 -9.54
N GLY A 234 7.63 23.81 -8.80
CA GLY A 234 8.19 24.40 -7.59
C GLY A 234 7.42 24.05 -6.31
N SER A 235 6.35 23.27 -6.39
CA SER A 235 5.66 22.73 -5.22
C SER A 235 6.54 21.72 -4.47
N TYR A 236 6.37 21.66 -3.16
CA TYR A 236 7.01 20.67 -2.30
C TYR A 236 5.93 19.76 -1.72
N TYR A 237 6.11 18.45 -1.85
CA TYR A 237 5.21 17.44 -1.31
C TYR A 237 5.93 16.53 -0.32
N ILE A 238 5.19 16.05 0.68
CA ILE A 238 5.56 14.90 1.51
C ILE A 238 4.41 13.89 1.52
N GLU A 239 4.72 12.61 1.66
CA GLU A 239 3.75 11.54 1.87
C GLU A 239 4.27 10.70 3.03
N VAL A 240 3.45 10.55 4.07
CA VAL A 240 3.84 9.90 5.32
C VAL A 240 2.91 8.74 5.61
N HIS A 241 3.48 7.55 5.75
CA HIS A 241 2.83 6.33 6.17
C HIS A 241 3.23 5.94 7.58
N GLN A 242 2.45 5.05 8.18
CA GLN A 242 2.82 4.41 9.43
C GLN A 242 4.09 3.54 9.24
N PRO A 243 5.10 3.65 10.14
CA PRO A 243 6.28 2.78 10.08
C PRO A 243 5.90 1.34 10.46
N LEU A 244 6.69 0.37 9.98
CA LEU A 244 6.52 -1.03 10.36
C LEU A 244 6.87 -1.27 11.84
N SER A 245 5.94 -1.89 12.58
CA SER A 245 6.19 -2.41 13.93
C SER A 245 7.35 -3.42 13.95
N LYS A 246 8.16 -3.36 15.00
CA LYS A 246 9.25 -4.30 15.32
C LYS A 246 8.92 -5.20 16.51
N ASN A 247 7.89 -4.86 17.28
CA ASN A 247 7.38 -5.66 18.40
C ASN A 247 5.84 -5.69 18.39
N GLU A 248 5.24 -6.60 19.16
CA GLU A 248 3.76 -6.72 19.24
C GLU A 248 3.08 -5.52 19.92
N ASN A 249 3.79 -4.84 20.83
CA ASN A 249 3.28 -3.68 21.57
C ASN A 249 3.58 -2.34 20.90
N ASP A 250 4.17 -2.37 19.71
CA ASP A 250 4.47 -1.17 18.94
C ASP A 250 3.18 -0.64 18.32
N ASP A 251 2.84 0.62 18.59
CA ASP A 251 1.74 1.33 17.92
C ASP A 251 2.27 2.13 16.71
N PRO A 252 1.99 1.70 15.46
CA PRO A 252 2.43 2.39 14.25
C PRO A 252 1.92 3.82 14.11
N GLN A 253 0.88 4.26 14.84
CA GLN A 253 0.41 5.64 14.78
C GLN A 253 1.28 6.58 15.63
N THR A 254 1.80 6.10 16.76
CA THR A 254 2.56 6.96 17.70
C THR A 254 4.07 6.70 17.70
N MET A 255 4.52 5.57 17.15
CA MET A 255 5.95 5.24 17.03
C MET A 255 6.76 6.38 16.39
N PRO A 256 7.96 6.72 16.89
CA PRO A 256 8.79 7.74 16.27
C PRO A 256 9.29 7.28 14.89
N ILE A 257 9.20 8.15 13.89
CA ILE A 257 9.77 7.94 12.56
C ILE A 257 11.16 8.60 12.50
N PRO A 258 12.25 7.83 12.35
CA PRO A 258 13.58 8.42 12.20
C PRO A 258 13.68 9.27 10.93
N LEU A 259 14.03 10.55 11.07
CA LEU A 259 14.21 11.45 9.93
C LEU A 259 15.60 11.25 9.30
N SER A 260 15.64 10.90 8.03
CA SER A 260 16.88 10.76 7.27
C SER A 260 17.59 12.11 7.11
N ASN A 261 18.91 12.09 6.91
CA ASN A 261 19.68 13.32 6.64
C ASN A 261 19.21 14.01 5.36
N ASP A 262 18.80 13.25 4.35
CA ASP A 262 18.27 13.79 3.10
C ASP A 262 16.94 14.50 3.30
N PHE A 263 16.06 13.94 4.14
CA PHE A 263 14.81 14.60 4.49
C PHE A 263 15.06 15.86 5.32
N LYS A 264 16.00 15.84 6.28
CA LYS A 264 16.38 17.06 7.03
C LYS A 264 16.88 18.17 6.10
N ARG A 265 17.73 17.84 5.12
CA ARG A 265 18.18 18.78 4.08
C ARG A 265 17.03 19.25 3.19
N PHE A 266 16.09 18.37 2.84
CA PHE A 266 14.88 18.75 2.12
C PHE A 266 14.11 19.83 2.88
N LEU A 267 13.95 19.70 4.19
CA LEU A 267 13.27 20.67 5.06
C LEU A 267 14.01 22.01 5.24
N GLU A 268 15.24 22.14 4.75
CA GLU A 268 16.00 23.39 4.73
C GLU A 268 15.66 24.26 3.50
N ASN A 269 14.93 23.74 2.51
CA ASN A 269 14.51 24.54 1.35
C ASN A 269 13.57 25.67 1.77
N GLU A 270 13.78 26.85 1.20
CA GLU A 270 12.91 28.01 1.40
C GLU A 270 11.48 27.71 0.92
N GLY A 271 10.49 28.25 1.65
CA GLY A 271 9.07 28.11 1.33
C GLY A 271 8.37 26.89 1.97
N ILE A 272 9.10 25.94 2.56
CA ILE A 272 8.49 24.80 3.27
C ILE A 272 7.89 25.25 4.60
N ASP A 273 6.59 25.01 4.75
CA ASP A 273 5.82 25.19 5.98
C ASP A 273 6.07 24.00 6.93
N LYS A 274 6.91 24.24 7.93
CA LYS A 274 7.30 23.23 8.92
C LYS A 274 6.14 22.75 9.78
N THR A 275 5.09 23.57 9.94
CA THR A 275 3.90 23.17 10.69
C THR A 275 3.10 22.15 9.90
N LEU A 276 2.91 22.35 8.58
CA LEU A 276 2.27 21.34 7.73
C LEU A 276 3.05 20.02 7.73
N VAL A 277 4.39 20.09 7.69
CA VAL A 277 5.25 18.90 7.79
C VAL A 277 5.04 18.16 9.11
N GLN A 278 5.04 18.88 10.24
CA GLN A 278 4.84 18.26 11.55
C GLN A 278 3.45 17.64 11.69
N ASN A 279 2.42 18.31 11.18
CA ASN A 279 1.05 17.81 11.18
C ASN A 279 0.94 16.51 10.38
N GLU A 280 1.53 16.44 9.19
CA GLU A 280 1.47 15.22 8.38
C GLU A 280 2.32 14.09 8.97
N ILE A 281 3.47 14.38 9.59
CA ILE A 281 4.26 13.37 10.33
C ILE A 281 3.45 12.77 11.50
N ALA A 282 2.63 13.59 12.17
CA ALA A 282 1.75 13.14 13.23
C ALA A 282 0.53 12.37 12.68
N ARG A 283 -0.05 12.85 11.57
CA ARG A 283 -1.26 12.29 10.94
C ARG A 283 -1.00 10.95 10.26
N ARG A 284 0.07 10.85 9.45
CA ARG A 284 0.45 9.64 8.68
C ARG A 284 -0.66 9.18 7.75
N SER A 285 -1.15 10.09 6.91
CA SER A 285 -2.35 9.83 6.11
C SER A 285 -2.14 8.91 4.92
N GLY A 286 -0.90 8.63 4.56
CA GLY A 286 -0.54 7.94 3.33
C GLY A 286 -0.89 8.74 2.06
N LEU A 287 -1.25 10.03 2.18
CA LEU A 287 -1.55 10.93 1.07
C LEU A 287 -0.38 11.89 0.83
N PRO A 288 -0.06 12.23 -0.44
CA PRO A 288 0.79 13.37 -0.73
C PRO A 288 0.15 14.68 -0.25
N VAL A 289 0.84 15.38 0.63
CA VAL A 289 0.47 16.69 1.15
C VAL A 289 1.45 17.72 0.65
N ARG A 290 0.93 18.78 0.03
CA ARG A 290 1.73 19.95 -0.35
C ARG A 290 2.14 20.71 0.91
N VAL A 291 3.42 20.99 1.06
CA VAL A 291 4.01 21.60 2.26
C VAL A 291 4.64 22.96 2.00
N ASN A 292 4.42 23.57 0.84
CA ASN A 292 4.77 24.97 0.60
C ASN A 292 3.53 25.79 0.27
N ARG A 293 3.54 27.06 0.71
CA ARG A 293 2.47 28.02 0.39
C ARG A 293 2.63 28.52 -1.05
N ASP A 294 1.52 28.84 -1.69
CA ASP A 294 1.56 29.66 -2.89
C ASP A 294 1.96 31.08 -2.49
N ASP A 295 3.02 31.65 -3.09
CA ASP A 295 3.42 33.05 -2.89
C ASP A 295 2.32 34.08 -3.29
N ASN A 296 1.15 33.62 -3.74
CA ASN A 296 -0.01 34.43 -4.10
C ASN A 296 -1.11 34.54 -3.03
N SER A 297 -0.94 33.99 -1.82
CA SER A 297 -1.86 34.30 -0.71
C SER A 297 -1.33 35.48 0.12
N THR A 298 -1.46 36.69 -0.41
CA THR A 298 -1.45 37.91 0.42
C THR A 298 -2.41 37.73 1.57
N GLN A 299 -1.91 38.02 2.77
CA GLN A 299 -2.64 38.07 4.04
C GLN A 299 -4.03 38.68 3.85
N LYS A 300 -5.08 37.91 4.14
CA LYS A 300 -6.30 38.48 4.71
C LYS A 300 -6.22 38.29 6.22
N GLU A 301 -5.84 39.38 6.89
CA GLU A 301 -6.23 39.64 8.26
C GLU A 301 -7.74 39.37 8.39
N TYR A 302 -8.11 38.39 9.22
CA TYR A 302 -9.48 38.25 9.68
C TYR A 302 -9.70 39.27 10.79
N ASP A 303 -10.22 40.44 10.40
CA ASP A 303 -10.80 41.41 11.32
C ASP A 303 -12.23 40.94 11.65
N GLU A 304 -12.55 40.88 12.94
CA GLU A 304 -13.89 40.56 13.43
C GLU A 304 -14.86 41.67 13.01
N THR A 305 -15.92 41.35 12.27
CA THR A 305 -17.30 41.84 12.52
C THR A 305 -18.34 41.35 11.49
N SER A 306 -19.38 40.71 12.05
CA SER A 306 -20.81 40.74 11.66
C SER A 306 -21.29 40.32 10.24
N SER A 307 -22.15 39.29 10.30
CA SER A 307 -23.51 39.17 9.72
C SER A 307 -23.72 38.76 8.25
N SER A 308 -24.26 37.54 8.17
CA SER A 308 -25.40 37.04 7.37
C SER A 308 -25.33 37.01 5.83
N ASP A 309 -25.54 35.77 5.38
CA ASP A 309 -26.20 35.31 4.16
C ASP A 309 -25.37 35.08 2.89
N SER A 310 -25.27 33.77 2.62
CA SER A 310 -25.16 33.07 1.34
C SER A 310 -23.78 32.92 0.67
N VAL A 311 -23.64 31.73 0.06
CA VAL A 311 -22.71 31.32 -1.01
C VAL A 311 -21.51 30.44 -0.59
N ALA A 312 -21.44 29.28 -1.26
CA ALA A 312 -20.28 28.44 -1.57
C ALA A 312 -19.27 28.08 -0.47
N GLN A 313 -19.14 26.78 -0.19
CA GLN A 313 -17.95 26.20 0.44
C GLN A 313 -17.36 25.20 -0.56
N GLN A 314 -16.26 25.46 -1.27
CA GLN A 314 -14.86 25.61 -0.83
C GLN A 314 -14.42 24.48 0.10
N GLY A 315 -13.52 23.65 -0.43
CA GLY A 315 -12.97 22.46 0.20
C GLY A 315 -12.38 22.76 1.57
N GLN A 316 -13.08 22.26 2.59
CA GLN A 316 -12.65 22.23 3.97
C GLN A 316 -12.24 20.77 4.23
N TYR A 317 -10.95 20.49 4.33
CA TYR A 317 -10.53 19.19 4.87
C TYR A 317 -10.97 19.15 6.34
N PRO A 318 -11.65 18.09 6.80
CA PRO A 318 -12.13 18.01 8.18
C PRO A 318 -10.95 18.02 9.16
N GLU A 319 -11.20 18.64 10.31
CA GLU A 319 -10.28 18.75 11.43
C GLU A 319 -9.84 17.36 11.90
N LEU A 320 -8.52 17.15 12.00
CA LEU A 320 -7.91 15.83 12.19
C LEU A 320 -7.84 15.48 13.67
N ASN A 321 -8.69 14.55 14.11
CA ASN A 321 -8.65 13.98 15.45
C ASN A 321 -7.70 12.76 15.52
N PRO A 322 -7.00 12.53 16.65
CA PRO A 322 -6.26 11.30 16.90
C PRO A 322 -7.15 10.05 16.78
N ILE A 323 -6.62 8.98 16.20
CA ILE A 323 -7.31 7.69 16.00
C ILE A 323 -7.42 6.97 17.35
N GLU A 324 -8.60 6.44 17.68
CA GLU A 324 -8.77 5.50 18.81
C GLU A 324 -8.24 4.10 18.44
N ASP A 325 -7.65 3.39 19.40
CA ASP A 325 -7.15 2.02 19.23
C ASP A 325 -8.23 1.07 18.68
N PHE A 326 -8.00 0.47 17.51
CA PHE A 326 -8.78 -0.65 17.02
C PHE A 326 -7.89 -1.88 16.81
N SER A 327 -8.31 -3.02 17.35
CA SER A 327 -7.63 -4.30 17.17
C SER A 327 -8.30 -5.06 16.02
N ILE A 328 -7.61 -5.19 14.88
CA ILE A 328 -8.03 -6.12 13.83
C ILE A 328 -7.63 -7.53 14.27
N PHE A 329 -8.60 -8.32 14.74
CA PHE A 329 -8.39 -9.75 14.92
C PHE A 329 -8.18 -10.39 13.54
N GLN A 330 -6.97 -10.86 13.29
CA GLN A 330 -6.63 -11.52 12.01
C GLN A 330 -7.27 -12.91 11.99
N PRO A 331 -8.23 -13.20 11.08
CA PRO A 331 -8.73 -14.56 10.93
C PRO A 331 -7.60 -15.46 10.43
N GLN A 332 -7.46 -16.63 11.07
CA GLN A 332 -6.58 -17.67 10.55
C GLN A 332 -7.15 -18.18 9.21
N PRO A 333 -6.30 -18.54 8.24
CA PRO A 333 -6.79 -19.18 7.01
C PRO A 333 -7.65 -20.40 7.35
N VAL A 334 -8.87 -20.41 6.85
CA VAL A 334 -9.80 -21.53 6.99
C VAL A 334 -9.36 -22.62 6.03
N TYR A 335 -8.96 -23.77 6.55
CA TYR A 335 -8.73 -24.97 5.74
C TYR A 335 -9.75 -26.02 6.15
N GLU A 336 -10.44 -26.61 5.17
CA GLU A 336 -11.22 -27.83 5.43
C GLU A 336 -10.25 -28.95 5.83
N PRO A 337 -10.54 -29.72 6.90
CA PRO A 337 -9.73 -30.88 7.23
C PRO A 337 -9.79 -31.86 6.06
N ALA A 338 -8.63 -32.41 5.69
CA ALA A 338 -8.57 -33.45 4.65
C ALA A 338 -9.49 -34.61 5.05
N GLU A 339 -10.46 -34.95 4.19
CA GLU A 339 -11.24 -36.16 4.35
C GLU A 339 -10.30 -37.36 4.39
N GLU A 340 -10.36 -38.15 5.47
CA GLU A 340 -9.66 -39.42 5.57
C GLU A 340 -10.17 -40.34 4.45
N GLN A 341 -9.32 -40.65 3.47
CA GLN A 341 -9.51 -41.77 2.52
C GLN A 341 -8.71 -42.99 2.95
#